data_AF-A0A1M6ULQ5-F1
#
_entry.id   AF-A0A1M6ULQ5-F1
#
_cell.length_a   1.000
_cell.length_b   1.000
_cell.length_c   1.000
_cell.angle_alpha   90.00
_cell.angle_beta   90.00
_cell.angle_gamma   90.00
#
_symmetry.space_group_name_H-M   'P 1'
#
loop_
_entity.id
_entity.type
_entity.pdbx_description
1 polymer ?
#
loop_
_entity_poly.entity_id
_entity_poly.type
_entity_poly.pdbx_seq_one_letter_code
_entity_poly.pdbx_strand_id
1 'polypeptide(L)'
;MAALEKPPAIENKLVRRDQFNITPQGIIHKPTDAAFTPNPGDAFSGIERLGQLGSKGPNGSGFGAEDVLKMMRQLWAEYVASNPQLFNL
;
A
#
# COMPACT_ATOMS: atom_id res chain seq x y z
N MET A 1 33.05 -27.84 -9.43
CA MET A 1 31.57 -27.75 -9.49
C MET A 1 31.17 -26.54 -8.65
N ALA A 2 30.97 -25.38 -9.27
CA ALA A 2 30.49 -24.20 -8.56
C ALA A 2 28.96 -24.23 -8.63
N ALA A 3 28.31 -24.31 -7.47
CA ALA A 3 26.86 -24.17 -7.38
C ALA A 3 26.51 -22.73 -7.80
N LEU A 4 25.70 -22.60 -8.84
CA LEU A 4 25.06 -21.35 -9.20
C LEU A 4 24.10 -20.99 -8.07
N GLU A 5 24.56 -20.19 -7.11
CA GLU A 5 23.70 -19.59 -6.10
C GLU A 5 22.67 -18.75 -6.85
N LYS A 6 21.44 -19.26 -6.92
CA LYS A 6 20.32 -18.55 -7.51
C LYS A 6 20.24 -17.19 -6.80
N PRO A 7 20.17 -16.06 -7.51
CA PRO A 7 19.92 -14.78 -6.85
C PRO A 7 18.66 -14.94 -6.01
N PRO A 8 18.61 -14.39 -4.78
CA PRO A 8 17.41 -14.50 -3.95
C PRO A 8 16.25 -14.00 -4.80
N ALA A 9 15.30 -14.89 -5.10
CA ALA A 9 14.04 -14.47 -5.67
C ALA A 9 13.55 -13.38 -4.74
N ILE A 10 13.31 -12.18 -5.27
CA ILE A 10 12.69 -11.11 -4.52
C ILE A 10 11.36 -11.70 -4.08
N GLU A 11 11.29 -12.20 -2.85
CA GLU A 11 10.09 -12.81 -2.28
C GLU A 11 9.08 -11.69 -2.16
N ASN A 12 8.29 -11.53 -3.21
CA ASN A 12 7.28 -10.50 -3.26
C ASN A 12 6.14 -10.97 -2.35
N LYS A 13 6.20 -10.54 -1.08
CA LYS A 13 5.23 -10.88 -0.06
C LYS A 13 3.85 -10.51 -0.55
N LEU A 14 2.92 -11.44 -0.44
CA LEU A 14 1.55 -11.25 -0.88
C LEU A 14 0.89 -10.15 -0.04
N VAL A 15 0.41 -9.12 -0.74
CA VAL A 15 -0.34 -8.00 -0.17
C VAL A 15 -1.78 -8.43 0.10
N ARG A 16 -2.30 -8.17 1.31
CA ARG A 16 -3.66 -8.55 1.74
C ARG A 16 -4.36 -7.40 2.43
N ARG A 17 -5.68 -7.32 2.29
CA ARG A 17 -6.52 -6.29 2.95
C ARG A 17 -6.31 -6.19 4.46
N ASP A 18 -6.11 -7.32 5.16
CA ASP A 18 -5.91 -7.33 6.62
C ASP A 18 -4.63 -6.61 7.06
N GLN A 19 -3.68 -6.40 6.14
CA GLN A 19 -2.43 -5.67 6.39
C GLN A 19 -2.64 -4.15 6.39
N PHE A 20 -3.82 -3.67 6.01
CA PHE A 20 -4.16 -2.25 5.92
C PHE A 20 -5.08 -1.83 7.05
N ASN A 21 -4.80 -0.65 7.60
CA ASN A 21 -5.74 0.10 8.42
C ASN A 21 -6.47 1.10 7.52
N ILE A 22 -7.80 1.00 7.43
CA ILE A 22 -8.64 1.85 6.58
C ILE A 22 -9.46 2.76 7.48
N THR A 23 -9.33 4.07 7.31
CA THR A 23 -9.99 5.08 8.14
C THR A 23 -10.48 6.24 7.27
N PRO A 24 -11.38 7.11 7.76
CA PRO A 24 -11.76 8.33 7.02
C PRO A 24 -10.57 9.25 6.70
N GLN A 25 -9.48 9.17 7.47
CA GLN A 25 -8.28 9.97 7.29
C GLN A 25 -7.33 9.39 6.22
N GLY A 26 -7.62 8.19 5.72
CA GLY A 26 -6.79 7.49 4.73
C GLY A 26 -6.51 6.04 5.10
N ILE A 27 -5.53 5.47 4.40
CA ILE A 27 -5.14 4.06 4.49
C ILE A 27 -3.68 3.96 4.89
N ILE A 28 -3.35 3.04 5.80
CA ILE A 28 -1.98 2.76 6.23
C ILE A 28 -1.70 1.26 6.09
N HIS A 29 -0.65 0.89 5.35
CA HIS A 29 -0.13 -0.46 5.28
C HIS A 29 0.81 -0.71 6.47
N LYS A 30 0.31 -1.45 7.45
CA LYS A 30 1.00 -1.70 8.73
C LYS A 30 2.42 -2.24 8.58
N PRO A 31 2.71 -3.18 7.65
CA PRO A 31 4.06 -3.76 7.52
C PRO A 31 5.11 -2.80 6.98
N THR A 32 4.73 -1.81 6.19
CA THR A 32 5.70 -0.93 5.49
C THR A 32 5.55 0.54 5.85
N ASP A 33 4.59 0.88 6.69
CA ASP A 33 4.18 2.25 6.98
C ASP A 33 3.85 3.08 5.71
N ALA A 34 3.57 2.38 4.60
CA ALA A 34 3.10 3.07 3.42
C ALA A 34 1.71 3.61 3.73
N ALA A 35 1.39 4.80 3.25
CA ALA A 35 0.11 5.44 3.54
C ALA A 35 -0.46 6.15 2.33
N PHE A 36 -1.77 6.10 2.19
CA PHE A 36 -2.53 6.92 1.27
C PHE A 36 -3.37 7.90 2.09
N THR A 37 -3.18 9.20 1.87
CA THR A 37 -3.95 10.26 2.54
C THR A 37 -4.77 11.00 1.49
N PRO A 38 -6.11 10.91 1.51
CA PRO A 38 -6.95 11.65 0.57
C PRO A 38 -6.84 13.17 0.79
N ASN A 39 -7.08 13.94 -0.26
CA ASN A 39 -7.13 15.39 -0.16
C ASN A 39 -8.47 15.84 0.44
N PRO A 40 -8.47 16.85 1.32
CA PRO A 40 -9.70 17.44 1.81
C PRO A 40 -10.52 18.00 0.65
N GLY A 41 -11.75 17.51 0.48
CA GLY A 41 -12.68 17.95 -0.57
C GLY A 41 -12.58 17.18 -1.89
N ASP A 42 -11.60 16.30 -2.07
CA ASP A 42 -11.56 15.38 -3.21
C ASP A 42 -11.16 13.98 -2.75
N ALA A 43 -12.15 13.08 -2.72
CA ALA A 43 -11.95 11.72 -2.27
C ALA A 43 -11.17 10.86 -3.27
N PHE A 44 -10.95 11.28 -4.52
CA PHE A 44 -10.22 10.47 -5.51
C PHE A 44 -8.76 10.90 -5.70
N SER A 45 -8.40 12.04 -5.10
CA SER A 45 -7.07 12.62 -5.10
C SER A 45 -6.46 12.52 -3.71
N GLY A 46 -5.14 12.40 -3.64
CA GLY A 46 -4.45 12.26 -2.36
C GLY A 46 -2.94 12.15 -2.52
N ILE A 47 -2.28 12.04 -1.38
CA ILE A 47 -0.84 11.88 -1.25
C ILE A 47 -0.54 10.43 -0.92
N GLU A 48 0.26 9.79 -1.76
CA GLU A 48 0.82 8.46 -1.54
C GLU A 48 2.20 8.57 -0.90
N ARG A 49 2.38 7.95 0.27
CA ARG A 49 3.67 7.78 0.94
C ARG A 49 4.07 6.32 0.86
N LEU A 50 5.27 6.08 0.33
CA LEU A 50 5.79 4.73 0.13
C LEU A 50 6.35 4.08 1.40
N GLY A 51 6.65 4.87 2.44
CA GLY A 51 7.27 4.35 3.66
C GLY A 51 8.51 3.50 3.35
N GLN A 52 8.55 2.28 3.86
CA GLN A 52 9.62 1.30 3.65
C GLN A 52 9.51 0.49 2.34
N LEU A 53 8.54 0.79 1.46
CA LEU A 53 8.45 0.15 0.12
C LEU A 53 9.58 0.61 -0.81
N GLY A 54 10.11 1.82 -0.61
CA GLY A 54 11.18 2.40 -1.43
C GLY A 54 12.58 1.90 -1.09
N SER A 55 12.75 1.17 0.02
CA SER A 55 14.05 0.70 0.47
C SER A 55 14.46 -0.56 -0.29
N LYS A 56 15.18 -0.36 -1.41
CA LYS A 56 15.84 -1.40 -2.21
C LYS A 56 17.10 -1.99 -1.52
N GLY A 57 17.03 -2.18 -0.20
CA GLY A 57 18.10 -2.80 0.59
C GLY A 57 17.85 -4.31 0.80
N PRO A 58 18.83 -5.05 1.33
CA PRO A 58 18.64 -6.43 1.78
C PRO A 58 17.56 -6.58 2.87
N ASN A 59 17.23 -5.47 3.55
CA ASN A 59 16.13 -5.35 4.52
C ASN A 59 14.85 -4.73 3.92
N GLY A 60 14.74 -4.69 2.59
CA GLY A 60 13.52 -4.26 1.93
C GLY A 60 12.34 -5.05 2.49
N SER A 61 11.20 -4.39 2.64
CA SER A 61 10.01 -4.98 3.29
C SER A 61 9.51 -6.27 2.61
N GLY A 62 10.02 -6.59 1.42
CA GLY A 62 9.64 -7.74 0.61
C GLY A 62 8.30 -7.53 -0.09
N PHE A 63 7.61 -6.42 0.14
CA PHE A 63 6.37 -6.10 -0.55
C PHE A 63 6.64 -5.26 -1.80
N GLY A 64 6.00 -5.62 -2.90
CA GLY A 64 5.99 -4.86 -4.14
C GLY A 64 5.31 -3.52 -3.93
N ALA A 65 6.03 -2.43 -4.20
CA ALA A 65 5.48 -1.08 -4.06
C ALA A 65 4.21 -0.91 -4.90
N GLU A 66 4.22 -1.44 -6.12
CA GLU A 66 3.07 -1.40 -7.04
C GLU A 66 1.87 -2.18 -6.48
N ASP A 67 2.10 -3.39 -5.95
CA ASP A 67 1.04 -4.22 -5.36
C ASP A 67 0.39 -3.54 -4.16
N VAL A 68 1.21 -2.94 -3.28
CA VAL A 68 0.71 -2.23 -2.09
C VAL A 68 -0.08 -0.99 -2.49
N LEU A 69 0.45 -0.15 -3.39
CA LEU A 69 -0.26 1.04 -3.84
C LEU A 69 -1.57 0.70 -4.58
N LYS A 70 -1.55 -0.33 -5.42
CA LYS A 70 -2.75 -0.78 -6.14
C LYS A 70 -3.82 -1.23 -5.16
N MET A 71 -3.45 -2.02 -4.15
CA MET A 71 -4.39 -2.45 -3.12
C MET A 71 -4.90 -1.27 -2.28
N MET A 72 -4.04 -0.30 -1.91
CA MET A 72 -4.50 0.93 -1.24
C MET A 72 -5.57 1.67 -2.04
N ARG A 73 -5.35 1.89 -3.33
CA ARG A 73 -6.32 2.58 -4.19
C ARG A 73 -7.64 1.83 -4.29
N GLN A 74 -7.60 0.50 -4.41
CA GLN A 74 -8.81 -0.32 -4.43
C GLN A 74 -9.59 -0.22 -3.11
N LEU A 75 -8.90 -0.40 -1.98
CA LEU A 75 -9.50 -0.31 -0.65
C LEU A 75 -10.09 1.08 -0.39
N TRP A 76 -9.44 2.13 -0.89
CA TRP A 76 -9.91 3.50 -0.76
C TRP A 76 -11.18 3.74 -1.59
N ALA A 77 -11.18 3.31 -2.86
CA ALA A 77 -12.36 3.41 -3.71
C ALA A 77 -13.56 2.65 -3.11
N GLU A 78 -13.33 1.45 -2.57
CA GLU A 78 -14.36 0.68 -1.85
C GLU A 78 -14.86 1.42 -0.60
N TYR A 79 -13.95 2.04 0.16
CA TYR A 79 -14.30 2.80 1.36
C TYR A 79 -15.17 4.02 1.02
N VAL A 80 -14.78 4.78 0.01
CA VAL A 80 -15.53 5.96 -0.47
C VAL A 80 -16.90 5.54 -0.99
N ALA A 81 -16.97 4.49 -1.81
CA ALA A 81 -18.23 3.96 -2.33
C ALA A 81 -19.17 3.43 -1.23
N SER A 82 -18.61 2.89 -0.14
CA SER A 82 -19.39 2.39 1.01
C SER A 82 -19.79 3.50 1.98
N ASN A 83 -19.14 4.68 1.93
CA ASN A 83 -19.37 5.78 2.86
C ASN A 83 -19.55 7.13 2.12
N PRO A 84 -20.50 7.24 1.17
CA PRO A 84 -20.68 8.47 0.37
C PRO A 84 -21.01 9.69 1.26
N GLN A 85 -21.73 9.45 2.35
CA GLN A 85 -22.09 10.47 3.36
C GLN A 85 -20.88 11.16 4.04
N LEU A 86 -19.70 10.54 4.06
CA LEU A 86 -18.50 11.14 4.65
C LEU A 86 -17.80 12.11 3.69
N PHE A 87 -18.02 11.96 2.39
CA PHE A 87 -17.33 12.72 1.34
C PHE A 87 -18.25 13.67 0.59
N ASN A 88 -19.55 13.67 0.92
CA ASN A 88 -20.56 14.53 0.31
C ASN A 88 -20.51 14.50 -1.23
N LEU A 89 -20.22 13.31 -1.77
CA LEU A 89 -20.15 12.99 -3.20
C LEU A 89 -21.53 12.97 -3.85
#